data_AF-A0A3N5NI41-F1
#
_entry.id   AF-A0A3N5NI41-F1
#
_cell.length_a   1.000
_cell.length_b   1.000
_cell.length_c   1.000
_cell.angle_alpha   90.00
_cell.angle_beta   90.00
_cell.angle_gamma   90.00
#
_symmetry.space_group_name_H-M   'P 1'
#
loop_
_entity.id
_entity.type
_entity.pdbx_description
1 polymer ?
#
loop_
_entity_poly.entity_id
_entity_poly.type
_entity_poly.pdbx_seq_one_letter_code
_entity_poly.pdbx_strand_id
1 'polypeptide(L)'
;MAANTSEDGAVRHATRLAIVIDARDNVATAIQDLKAGDCVEMEGGAVFLVSDVPFGHKFALIDIPRGGTVIKYGTWIGRATAAIPRGAHVHVHNVADITDEVRKGA
;
A
#
# COMPACT_ATOMS: atom_id res chain seq x y z
N MET A 1 -15.49 30.81 -37.84
CA MET A 1 -14.14 30.89 -37.22
C MET A 1 -14.31 30.86 -35.71
N ALA A 2 -13.54 29.99 -35.06
CA ALA A 2 -13.38 29.79 -33.61
C ALA A 2 -14.65 29.52 -32.78
N ALA A 3 -14.78 28.25 -32.40
CA ALA A 3 -15.78 27.71 -31.50
C ALA A 3 -15.49 28.07 -30.04
N ASN A 4 -16.58 28.21 -29.28
CA ASN A 4 -16.74 28.20 -27.83
C ASN A 4 -15.50 28.06 -26.96
N THR A 5 -15.28 29.09 -26.16
CA THR A 5 -14.87 29.01 -24.76
C THR A 5 -15.72 28.00 -23.98
N SER A 6 -15.08 26.94 -23.52
CA SER A 6 -15.52 26.14 -22.37
C SER A 6 -14.27 25.70 -21.61
N GLU A 7 -13.82 26.53 -20.66
CA GLU A 7 -12.94 26.08 -19.59
C GLU A 7 -13.78 25.22 -18.63
N ASP A 8 -13.99 23.96 -18.98
CA ASP A 8 -14.62 23.01 -18.09
C ASP A 8 -13.52 22.39 -17.21
N GLY A 9 -13.37 22.95 -16.02
CA GLY A 9 -12.48 22.49 -14.97
C GLY A 9 -12.92 21.11 -14.48
N ALA A 10 -12.62 20.08 -15.26
CA ALA A 10 -12.78 18.70 -14.85
C ALA A 10 -11.81 18.43 -13.69
N VAL A 11 -12.31 18.51 -12.46
CA VAL A 11 -11.69 17.82 -11.32
C VAL A 11 -11.67 16.35 -11.71
N ARG A 12 -10.56 15.88 -12.28
CA ARG A 12 -10.33 14.46 -12.49
C ARG A 12 -10.31 13.86 -11.10
N HIS A 13 -11.37 13.17 -10.71
CA HIS A 13 -11.32 12.25 -9.58
C HIS A 13 -10.33 11.17 -9.99
N ALA A 14 -9.05 11.38 -9.68
CA ALA A 14 -8.02 10.37 -9.86
C ALA A 14 -8.50 9.12 -9.14
N THR A 15 -8.74 8.05 -9.91
CA THR A 15 -9.18 6.77 -9.35
C THR A 15 -8.09 6.31 -8.40
N ARG A 16 -8.33 6.45 -7.09
CA ARG A 16 -7.41 5.88 -6.11
C ARG A 16 -7.38 4.38 -6.32
N LEU A 17 -6.19 3.81 -6.44
CA LEU A 17 -6.01 2.35 -6.57
C LEU A 17 -5.63 1.72 -5.22
N ALA A 18 -5.11 2.54 -4.30
CA ALA A 18 -4.71 2.12 -2.97
C ALA A 18 -4.85 3.24 -1.93
N ILE A 19 -4.83 2.87 -0.65
CA ILE A 19 -4.95 3.77 0.50
C ILE A 19 -3.72 3.65 1.40
N VAL A 20 -3.08 4.79 1.65
CA VAL A 20 -2.11 5.06 2.71
C VAL A 20 -2.76 6.02 3.70
N ILE A 21 -2.69 5.73 5.01
CA ILE A 21 -3.43 6.51 6.03
C ILE A 21 -2.50 7.38 6.85
N ASP A 22 -1.33 6.86 7.20
CA ASP A 22 -0.33 7.58 7.98
C ASP A 22 0.98 7.64 7.21
N ALA A 23 1.72 8.73 7.35
CA ALA A 23 3.02 8.90 6.69
C ALA A 23 4.08 7.87 7.13
N ARG A 24 3.87 7.21 8.28
CA ARG A 24 4.72 6.13 8.79
C ARG A 24 4.33 4.75 8.23
N ASP A 25 3.22 4.65 7.51
CA ASP A 25 2.81 3.38 6.88
C ASP A 25 3.90 2.92 5.92
N ASN A 26 4.31 1.65 6.04
CA ASN A 26 5.20 1.02 5.08
C ASN A 26 4.46 0.06 4.13
N VAL A 27 3.12 0.06 4.22
CA VAL A 27 2.22 -0.72 3.36
C VAL A 27 0.97 0.07 2.98
N ALA A 28 0.48 -0.15 1.77
CA ALA A 28 -0.79 0.39 1.29
C ALA A 28 -1.85 -0.71 1.18
N THR A 29 -3.13 -0.35 1.29
CA THR A 29 -4.26 -1.28 1.09
C THR A 29 -4.83 -1.08 -0.31
N ALA A 30 -4.94 -2.15 -1.10
CA ALA A 30 -5.54 -2.12 -2.43
C ALA A 30 -7.06 -1.91 -2.34
N ILE A 31 -7.62 -1.04 -3.19
CA ILE A 31 -9.08 -0.78 -3.25
C ILE A 31 -9.75 -1.36 -4.50
N GLN A 32 -9.02 -2.18 -5.24
CA GLN A 32 -9.53 -3.16 -6.21
C GLN A 32 -8.50 -4.29 -6.34
N ASP A 33 -8.79 -5.30 -7.16
CA ASP A 33 -7.78 -6.29 -7.53
C ASP A 33 -6.71 -5.62 -8.41
N LEU A 34 -5.44 -5.83 -8.05
CA LEU A 34 -4.29 -5.31 -8.76
C LEU A 34 -3.39 -6.46 -9.22
N LYS A 35 -2.68 -6.25 -10.32
CA LYS A 35 -1.84 -7.25 -10.98
C LYS A 35 -0.36 -6.93 -10.86
N ALA A 36 0.46 -7.98 -10.88
CA ALA A 36 1.91 -7.79 -11.04
C ALA A 36 2.20 -6.94 -12.30
N GLY A 37 3.10 -5.96 -12.16
CA GLY A 37 3.43 -4.99 -13.21
C GLY A 37 2.62 -3.69 -13.15
N ASP A 38 1.50 -3.63 -12.42
CA ASP A 38 0.72 -2.40 -12.29
C ASP A 38 1.54 -1.29 -11.61
N CYS A 39 1.41 -0.06 -12.12
CA CYS A 39 1.92 1.15 -11.48
C CYS A 39 0.82 1.78 -10.63
N VAL A 40 0.97 1.74 -9.31
CA VAL A 40 -0.01 2.26 -8.36
C VAL A 40 0.43 3.64 -7.88
N GLU A 41 -0.26 4.68 -8.35
CA GLU A 41 -0.06 6.06 -7.92
C GLU A 41 -0.83 6.39 -6.64
N MET A 42 -0.15 7.03 -5.69
CA MET A 42 -0.69 7.42 -4.37
C MET A 42 -0.13 8.80 -3.99
N GLU A 43 -0.71 9.40 -2.94
CA GLU A 43 -0.36 10.75 -2.44
C GLU A 43 1.09 10.87 -1.88
N GLY A 44 1.88 9.79 -1.92
CA GLY A 44 3.30 9.74 -1.54
C GLY A 44 4.23 9.17 -2.62
N GLY A 45 3.74 9.00 -3.85
CA GLY A 45 4.51 8.48 -4.99
C GLY A 45 3.88 7.27 -5.65
N ALA A 46 4.64 6.61 -6.53
CA ALA A 46 4.20 5.44 -7.28
C ALA A 46 4.96 4.17 -6.86
N VAL A 47 4.28 3.02 -6.90
CA VAL A 47 4.88 1.70 -6.65
C VAL A 47 4.51 0.77 -7.80
N PHE A 48 5.51 0.08 -8.36
CA PHE A 48 5.27 -1.04 -9.28
C PHE A 48 5.06 -2.32 -8.49
N LEU A 49 3.96 -3.02 -8.75
CA LEU A 49 3.67 -4.29 -8.09
C LEU A 49 4.54 -5.42 -8.66
N VAL A 50 5.05 -6.28 -7.78
CA VAL A 50 5.83 -7.47 -8.18
C VAL A 50 5.05 -8.78 -8.03
N SER A 51 3.81 -8.68 -7.54
CA SER A 51 2.87 -9.79 -7.37
C SER A 51 1.44 -9.27 -7.47
N ASP A 52 0.50 -10.14 -7.81
CA ASP A 52 -0.93 -9.84 -7.72
C ASP A 52 -1.32 -9.47 -6.27
N VAL A 53 -2.22 -8.50 -6.13
CA VAL A 53 -2.72 -8.02 -4.83
C VAL A 53 -4.25 -7.96 -4.88
N PRO A 54 -4.96 -8.87 -4.18
CA PRO A 54 -6.41 -8.84 -4.12
C PRO A 54 -6.97 -7.56 -3.47
N PHE A 55 -8.22 -7.23 -3.78
CA PHE A 55 -8.98 -6.18 -3.11
C PHE A 55 -8.89 -6.32 -1.57
N GLY A 56 -8.62 -5.20 -0.88
CA GLY A 56 -8.51 -5.14 0.58
C GLY A 56 -7.21 -5.72 1.14
N HIS A 57 -6.37 -6.36 0.32
CA HIS A 57 -5.06 -6.83 0.75
C HIS A 57 -4.02 -5.70 0.71
N LYS A 58 -2.87 -5.93 1.34
CA LYS A 58 -1.80 -4.94 1.45
C LYS A 58 -0.67 -5.23 0.46
N PHE A 59 0.07 -4.20 0.10
CA PHE A 59 1.37 -4.35 -0.58
C PHE A 59 2.41 -3.42 0.03
N ALA A 60 3.68 -3.78 -0.11
CA ALA A 60 4.79 -3.06 0.50
C ALA A 60 5.13 -1.76 -0.24
N LEU A 61 5.28 -0.67 0.48
CA LEU A 61 5.69 0.64 -0.07
C LEU A 61 7.22 0.78 -0.17
N ILE A 62 7.93 0.00 0.63
CA ILE A 62 9.40 -0.10 0.73
C ILE A 62 9.78 -1.58 0.87
N ASP A 63 11.08 -1.88 0.80
CA ASP A 63 11.57 -3.20 1.18
C ASP A 63 11.42 -3.40 2.69
N ILE A 64 10.82 -4.52 3.09
CA ILE A 64 10.68 -4.93 4.49
C ILE A 64 11.52 -6.20 4.68
N PRO A 65 12.65 -6.14 5.41
CA PRO A 65 13.47 -7.33 5.63
C PRO A 65 12.74 -8.36 6.50
N ARG A 66 13.19 -9.61 6.47
CA ARG A 66 12.70 -10.65 7.39
C ARG A 66 12.84 -10.18 8.84
N GLY A 67 11.79 -10.35 9.64
CA GLY A 67 11.70 -9.87 11.01
C GLY A 67 11.40 -8.38 11.14
N GLY A 68 11.38 -7.64 10.03
CA GLY A 68 11.03 -6.22 9.97
C GLY A 68 9.57 -5.97 10.31
N THR A 69 9.31 -4.79 10.86
CA THR A 69 7.97 -4.40 11.32
C THR A 69 7.09 -3.99 10.13
N VAL A 70 5.86 -4.48 10.10
CA VAL A 70 4.81 -4.01 9.19
C VAL A 70 4.01 -2.94 9.91
N ILE A 71 3.91 -1.75 9.31
CA ILE A 71 3.31 -0.56 9.90
C ILE A 71 2.11 -0.13 9.07
N LYS A 72 0.93 -0.07 9.70
CA LYS A 72 -0.30 0.45 9.11
C LYS A 72 -1.05 1.29 10.13
N TYR A 73 -1.71 2.36 9.70
CA TYR A 73 -2.36 3.34 10.58
C TYR A 73 -1.35 3.98 11.55
N GLY A 74 -0.09 4.08 11.14
CA GLY A 74 0.99 4.59 11.99
C GLY A 74 1.34 3.72 13.20
N THR A 75 0.85 2.47 13.26
CA THR A 75 1.12 1.51 14.34
C THR A 75 1.69 0.21 13.81
N TRP A 76 2.36 -0.54 14.68
CA TRP A 76 2.91 -1.85 14.36
C TRP A 76 1.76 -2.86 14.30
N ILE A 77 1.62 -3.55 13.17
CA ILE A 77 0.54 -4.52 12.95
C ILE A 77 1.02 -5.95 12.72
N GLY A 78 2.34 -6.15 12.61
CA GLY A 78 2.91 -7.47 12.40
C GLY A 78 4.42 -7.45 12.19
N ARG A 79 5.02 -8.63 12.14
CA ARG A 79 6.41 -8.85 11.73
C ARG A 79 6.47 -9.66 10.46
N ALA A 80 7.34 -9.27 9.53
CA ALA A 80 7.57 -10.02 8.30
C ALA A 80 8.22 -11.37 8.62
N THR A 81 7.64 -12.49 8.17
CA THR A 81 8.20 -13.84 8.38
C THR A 81 9.23 -14.22 7.32
N ALA A 82 9.24 -13.49 6.20
CA ALA A 82 10.21 -13.53 5.12
C ALA A 82 10.58 -12.09 4.70
N ALA A 83 11.58 -11.93 3.84
CA ALA A 83 11.82 -10.63 3.21
C ALA A 83 10.67 -10.32 2.24
N ILE A 84 10.17 -9.08 2.27
CA ILE A 84 9.07 -8.58 1.45
C ILE A 84 9.61 -7.40 0.63
N PRO A 85 9.89 -7.60 -0.67
CA PRO A 85 10.30 -6.52 -1.55
C PRO A 85 9.20 -5.46 -1.69
N ARG A 86 9.60 -4.23 -2.00
CA ARG A 86 8.68 -3.16 -2.42
C ARG A 86 7.75 -3.66 -3.54
N GLY A 87 6.47 -3.37 -3.42
CA GLY A 87 5.43 -3.80 -4.38
C GLY A 87 4.93 -5.23 -4.20
N ALA A 88 5.47 -6.00 -3.25
CA ALA A 88 5.02 -7.37 -3.00
C ALA A 88 3.76 -7.40 -2.13
N HIS A 89 2.94 -8.43 -2.32
CA HIS A 89 1.74 -8.70 -1.53
C HIS A 89 2.09 -8.96 -0.05
N VAL A 90 1.42 -8.27 0.87
CA VAL A 90 1.61 -8.35 2.32
C VAL A 90 0.35 -8.92 2.97
N HIS A 91 0.46 -10.12 3.52
CA HIS A 91 -0.67 -10.83 4.13
C HIS A 91 -0.21 -11.91 5.12
N VAL A 92 -1.14 -12.70 5.67
CA VAL A 92 -0.84 -13.68 6.73
C VAL A 92 0.19 -14.76 6.34
N HIS A 93 0.43 -14.97 5.04
CA HIS A 93 1.45 -15.92 4.59
C HIS A 93 2.88 -15.41 4.82
N ASN A 94 3.09 -14.09 4.88
CA ASN A 94 4.40 -13.46 5.07
C ASN A 94 4.46 -12.47 6.25
N VAL A 95 3.41 -12.40 7.06
CA VAL A 95 3.34 -11.55 8.26
C VAL A 95 2.79 -12.35 9.43
N ALA A 96 3.49 -12.31 10.56
CA ALA A 96 3.05 -12.85 11.83
C ALA A 96 2.36 -11.79 12.69
N ASP A 97 1.39 -12.24 13.48
CA ASP A 97 0.73 -11.45 14.53
C ASP A 97 1.74 -11.08 15.63
N ILE A 98 1.67 -9.84 16.12
CA ILE A 98 2.54 -9.30 17.18
C ILE A 98 1.75 -8.81 18.39
N THR A 99 0.48 -9.17 18.52
CA THR A 99 -0.43 -8.70 19.57
C THR A 99 0.17 -8.89 20.97
N ASP A 100 0.84 -10.02 21.20
CA ASP A 100 1.51 -10.27 22.48
C ASP A 100 2.75 -9.41 22.70
N GLU A 101 3.52 -9.10 21.64
CA GLU A 101 4.67 -8.18 21.72
C GLU A 101 4.17 -6.77 22.09
N VAL A 102 3.12 -6.30 21.43
CA VAL A 102 2.53 -4.97 21.68
C VAL A 102 1.96 -4.87 23.09
N ARG A 103 1.29 -5.93 23.59
CA ARG A 103 0.70 -5.96 24.94
C ARG A 103 1.74 -6.00 26.06
N LYS A 104 2.89 -6.63 25.83
CA LYS A 104 3.95 -6.76 26.84
C LYS A 104 4.81 -5.51 26.97
N GLY A 105 4.57 -4.51 26.14
CA GLY A 105 5.37 -3.29 26.05
C GLY A 105 6.69 -3.61 25.34
N ALA A 106 6.91 -2.95 24.22
CA ALA A 106 8.25 -2.85 23.64
C ALA A 106 9.27 -2.39 24.69
#